data_AF-A0A5C7JMR5-F1
#
_entry.id   AF-A0A5C7JMR5-F1
#
_cell.length_a   1.000
_cell.length_b   1.000
_cell.length_c   1.000
_cell.angle_alpha   90.00
_cell.angle_beta   90.00
_cell.angle_gamma   90.00
#
_symmetry.space_group_name_H-M   'P 1'
#
loop_
_entity.id
_entity.type
_entity.pdbx_description
1 polymer ?
#
loop_
_entity_poly.entity_id
_entity_poly.type
_entity_poly.pdbx_seq_one_letter_code
_entity_poly.pdbx_strand_id
1 'polypeptide(L)' 'MHSIGYLEDFNDKEMLLKDAVWVADSGRFHDALKNGTLSEVEPFVTDVIINRSAIVDACEWIHPIPKCQIPEFDKN' A
#
# COMPACT_ATOMS: atom_id res chain seq x y z
N MET A 1 3.85 -8.15 1.37
CA MET A 1 3.95 -6.91 0.58
C MET A 1 2.56 -6.48 0.14
N HIS A 2 2.30 -5.18 0.14
CA HIS A 2 0.97 -4.61 -0.14
C HIS A 2 1.11 -3.35 -0.99
N SER A 3 0.08 -3.04 -1.77
CA SER A 3 -0.08 -1.72 -2.38
C SER A 3 -1.21 -0.99 -1.65
N ILE A 4 -0.93 0.21 -1.16
CA ILE A 4 -1.92 1.07 -0.50
C ILE A 4 -2.04 2.34 -1.33
N GLY A 5 -3.25 2.70 -1.74
CA GLY A 5 -3.50 3.87 -2.58
C GLY A 5 -4.99 4.18 -2.65
N TYR A 6 -5.35 5.34 -3.17
CA TYR A 6 -6.74 5.67 -3.47
C TYR A 6 -7.17 4.97 -4.75
N LEU A 7 -8.29 4.25 -4.72
CA LEU A 7 -8.90 3.71 -5.93
C LEU A 7 -9.48 4.86 -6.76
N GLU A 8 -8.79 5.24 -7.83
CA GLU A 8 -9.22 6.34 -8.71
C GLU A 8 -10.17 5.85 -9.81
N ASP A 9 -9.87 4.69 -10.40
CA ASP A 9 -10.68 4.09 -11.47
C ASP A 9 -10.51 2.56 -11.49
N PHE A 10 -11.43 1.85 -12.12
CA PHE A 10 -11.34 0.41 -12.33
C PHE A 10 -12.14 -0.06 -13.54
N ASN A 11 -11.73 -1.21 -14.08
CA ASN A 11 -12.47 -1.96 -15.07
C ASN A 11 -12.57 -3.44 -14.67
N ASP A 12 -13.05 -4.29 -15.57
CA ASP A 12 -13.23 -5.72 -15.32
C ASP A 12 -11.92 -6.46 -14.99
N LYS A 13 -10.76 -5.92 -15.41
CA LYS A 13 -9.45 -6.56 -15.28
C LYS A 13 -8.50 -5.82 -14.36
N GLU A 14 -8.59 -4.50 -14.28
CA GLU A 14 -7.56 -3.64 -13.71
C GLU A 14 -8.16 -2.59 -12.79
N MET A 15 -7.33 -2.11 -11.85
CA MET A 15 -7.61 -0.97 -10.99
C MET A 15 -6.48 0.03 -11.09
N LEU A 16 -6.81 1.32 -11.12
CA LEU A 16 -5.86 2.42 -11.04
C LEU A 16 -5.82 2.92 -9.59
N LEU A 17 -4.65 2.83 -8.96
CA LEU A 17 -4.41 3.44 -7.66
C LEU A 17 -3.60 4.73 -7.80
N LYS A 18 -4.09 5.79 -7.15
CA LYS A 18 -3.47 7.11 -7.08
C LYS A 18 -2.83 7.35 -5.71
N ASP A 19 -1.78 8.15 -5.70
CA ASP A 19 -0.95 8.45 -4.50
C ASP A 19 -0.55 7.16 -3.76
N ALA A 20 -0.21 6.12 -4.53
CA ALA A 20 0.00 4.79 -3.99
C ALA A 20 1.41 4.62 -3.41
N VAL A 21 1.54 3.71 -2.44
CA VAL A 21 2.81 3.25 -1.91
C VAL A 21 2.94 1.73 -2.04
N TRP A 22 4.15 1.27 -2.27
CA TRP A 22 4.54 -0.11 -2.10
C TRP A 22 5.01 -0.32 -0.67
N VAL A 23 4.34 -1.21 0.06
CA VAL A 23 4.73 -1.63 1.41
C VAL A 23 5.44 -2.97 1.29
N ALA A 24 6.77 -2.96 1.40
CA ALA A 24 7.57 -4.18 1.40
C ALA A 24 7.33 -4.99 2.70
N ASP A 25 7.35 -4.31 3.85
CA ASP A 25 7.07 -4.88 5.17
C ASP A 25 6.05 -4.04 5.99
N SER A 26 4.97 -4.68 6.42
CA SER A 26 3.94 -4.10 7.30
C SER A 26 4.08 -4.57 8.76
N GLY A 27 5.05 -5.44 9.07
CA GLY A 27 5.17 -6.11 10.35
C GLY A 27 4.09 -7.19 10.52
N ARG A 28 3.29 -7.09 11.59
CA ARG A 28 2.10 -7.94 11.76
C ARG A 28 0.91 -7.26 11.09
N PHE A 29 0.32 -7.90 10.08
CA PHE A 29 -0.73 -7.28 9.27
C PHE A 29 -1.94 -6.80 10.09
N HIS A 30 -2.36 -7.54 11.12
CA HIS A 30 -3.42 -7.11 12.03
C HIS A 30 -3.09 -5.77 12.72
N ASP A 31 -1.85 -5.62 13.21
CA ASP A 31 -1.42 -4.42 13.89
C ASP A 31 -1.25 -3.25 12.92
N ALA A 32 -0.80 -3.52 11.68
CA ALA A 32 -0.73 -2.52 10.62
C ALA A 32 -2.11 -1.94 10.31
N LEU A 33 -3.12 -2.80 10.08
CA LEU A 33 -4.50 -2.38 9.82
C LEU A 33 -5.10 -1.61 11.00
N LYS A 34 -4.83 -2.07 12.22
CA LYS A 34 -5.39 -1.47 13.44
C LYS A 34 -4.75 -0.13 13.80
N ASN A 35 -3.42 -0.02 13.69
CA ASN A 35 -2.65 1.08 14.25
C ASN A 35 -2.05 2.02 13.19
N GLY A 36 -2.08 1.66 11.91
CA GLY A 36 -1.51 2.48 10.84
C GLY A 36 0.00 2.40 10.71
N THR A 37 0.65 1.44 11.38
CA THR A 37 2.11 1.30 11.43
C THR A 37 2.63 0.41 10.30
N LEU A 38 3.64 0.89 9.57
CA LEU A 38 4.30 0.18 8.46
C LEU A 38 5.83 0.19 8.70
N SER A 39 6.52 -0.88 8.33
CA SER A 39 7.96 -1.05 8.63
C SER A 39 8.87 -0.65 7.47
N GLU A 40 8.47 -0.92 6.23
CA GLU A 40 9.23 -0.56 5.03
C GLU A 40 8.27 -0.13 3.92
N VAL A 41 8.44 1.09 3.41
CA VAL A 41 7.51 1.73 2.47
C VAL A 41 8.26 2.52 1.40
N GLU A 42 7.86 2.33 0.15
CA GLU A 42 8.34 3.08 -1.01
C GLU A 42 7.15 3.70 -1.76
N PRO A 43 6.99 5.04 -1.76
CA PRO A 43 5.99 5.67 -2.61
C PRO A 43 6.23 5.37 -4.09
N PHE A 44 5.17 5.01 -4.83
CA PHE A 44 5.26 4.92 -6.27
C PHE A 44 5.52 6.31 -6.86
N VAL A 45 6.35 6.37 -7.90
CA VAL A 45 6.70 7.63 -8.58
C VAL A 45 5.53 8.17 -9.41
N THR A 46 4.61 7.29 -9.81
CA THR A 46 3.40 7.60 -10.58
C THR A 46 2.25 6.72 -10.09
N ASP A 47 1.04 6.97 -10.59
CA ASP A 47 -0.09 6.07 -10.38
C ASP A 47 0.24 4.64 -10.82
N VAL A 48 -0.37 3.65 -10.16
CA VAL A 48 -0.10 2.23 -10.38
C VAL A 48 -1.34 1.49 -10.85
N ILE A 49 -1.16 0.63 -11.84
CA ILE A 49 -2.23 -0.23 -12.38
C ILE A 49 -2.04 -1.64 -11.79
N ILE A 50 -3.08 -2.16 -11.14
CA ILE A 50 -3.10 -3.50 -10.55
C ILE A 50 -4.09 -4.38 -11.29
N ASN A 51 -3.63 -5.55 -11.74
CA ASN A 51 -4.53 -6.56 -12.27
C ASN A 51 -5.35 -7.22 -11.15
N ARG A 52 -6.67 -7.22 -11.29
CA ARG A 52 -7.63 -7.72 -10.29
C ARG A 52 -7.48 -9.21 -10.02
N SER A 53 -7.01 -10.01 -10.97
CA SER A 53 -6.78 -11.45 -10.74
C SER A 53 -5.51 -11.73 -9.92
N ALA A 54 -4.67 -10.73 -9.65
CA ALA A 54 -3.49 -10.87 -8.80
C ALA A 54 -3.78 -10.61 -7.31
N ILE A 55 -5.00 -10.17 -6.97
CA ILE A 55 -5.39 -9.79 -5.62
C ILE A 55 -5.91 -11.03 -4.86
N VAL A 56 -5.29 -11.32 -3.72
CA VAL A 56 -5.75 -12.36 -2.79
C VAL A 56 -6.84 -11.81 -1.87
N ASP A 57 -6.59 -10.65 -1.28
CA ASP A 57 -7.50 -9.92 -0.40
C ASP A 57 -7.25 -8.41 -0.48
N ALA A 58 -8.22 -7.63 -0.01
CA ALA A 58 -8.12 -6.18 0.13
C ALA A 58 -8.88 -5.74 1.37
N CYS A 59 -8.31 -4.78 2.11
CA CYS A 59 -8.94 -4.13 3.25
C CYS A 59 -8.93 -2.61 3.02
N GLU A 60 -9.94 -1.92 3.54
CA GLU A 60 -9.91 -0.46 3.58
C GLU A 60 -8.76 0.02 4.47
N TRP A 61 -7.93 0.93 3.95
CA TRP A 61 -6.90 1.59 4.73
C TRP A 61 -7.44 2.91 5.29
N ILE A 62 -7.66 2.94 6.60
CA ILE A 62 -8.29 4.07 7.30
C ILE A 62 -7.30 5.09 7.89
N HIS A 63 -6.00 4.89 7.65
CA HIS A 63 -4.94 5.74 8.18
C HIS A 63 -4.35 6.62 7.06
N PRO A 64 -3.59 7.67 7.37
CA PRO A 64 -2.88 8.43 6.35
C PRO A 64 -1.94 7.54 5.53
N ILE A 65 -1.86 7.79 4.21
CA ILE A 65 -0.89 7.13 3.34
C ILE A 65 0.47 7.81 3.53
N PRO A 66 1.57 7.05 3.79
CA PRO A 66 2.91 7.62 3.88
C PRO A 66 3.31 8.33 2.58
N LYS A 67 3.97 9.49 2.69
CA LYS A 67 4.41 10.29 1.52
C LYS A 67 5.93 10.27 1.30
N CYS A 68 6.66 9.62 2.19
CA CYS A 68 8.12 9.52 2.14
C CYS A 68 8.53 8.06 2.29
N GLN A 69 9.71 7.73 1.77
CA GLN A 69 10.29 6.41 1.93
C GLN A 69 10.54 6.13 3.42
N ILE A 70 10.13 4.94 3.88
CA ILE A 70 10.47 4.38 5.19
C ILE A 70 11.43 3.23 4.93
N PRO A 71 12.74 3.38 5.19
CA PRO A 71 13.70 2.31 4.97
C PRO A 71 13.58 1.22 6.05
N GLU A 72 13.85 -0.03 5.70
CA GLU A 72 13.86 -1.19 6.63
C GLU A 72 14.76 -0.96 7.88
N PHE A 73 15.76 -0.09 7.76
CA PHE A 73 16.87 0.06 8.69
C PHE A 73 16.92 1.36 9.53
N ASP A 74 15.82 2.10 9.69
CA ASP A 74 15.71 3.12 10.76
C ASP A 74 15.43 2.49 12.15
N LYS A 75 15.94 1.28 12.37
CA LYS A 75 16.10 0.64 13.68
C LYS A 75 17.57 0.74 14.08
N ASN A 76 18.03 1.95 14.38
CA ASN A 76 19.10 2.30 15.36
C ASN A 76 19.45 3.79 15.27
#